data_AF-A0A0F9U831-F1
#
_entry.id   AF-A0A0F9U831-F1
#
_cell.length_a   1.000
_cell.length_b   1.000
_cell.length_c   1.000
_cell.angle_alpha   90.00
_cell.angle_beta   90.00
_cell.angle_gamma   90.00
#
_symmetry.space_group_name_H-M   'P 1'
#
loop_
_entity.id
_entity.type
_entity.pdbx_description
1 polymer ?
#
loop_
_entity_poly.entity_id
_entity_poly.type
_entity_poly.pdbx_seq_one_letter_code
_entity_poly.pdbx_strand_id
1 'polypeptide(L)'
;MNVGKSANVSKTGLITALAWVIDNKPTYLVEGFVATVGTFIDWFNQIFQLTENLESLNELANQVQDTEKLLILPTLVGIQYPYFNSSVNASIQGMSPATGKTHIARAIFEGIACELRILLTEYKKKLALPFTL
;
A
#
# COMPACT_ATOMS: atom_id res chain seq x y z
N MET A 1 13.37 -7.40 -2.12
CA MET A 1 13.94 -8.63 -1.49
C MET A 1 15.10 -9.16 -2.31
N ASN A 2 16.21 -9.53 -1.66
CA ASN A 2 17.40 -10.09 -2.33
C ASN A 2 17.09 -11.49 -2.90
N VAL A 3 17.52 -11.78 -4.13
CA VAL A 3 17.36 -13.09 -4.81
C VAL A 3 18.68 -13.71 -5.27
N GLY A 4 19.80 -13.20 -4.78
CA GLY A 4 21.13 -13.75 -5.01
C GLY A 4 21.71 -13.35 -6.37
N LYS A 5 22.54 -14.24 -6.93
CA LYS A 5 23.40 -13.93 -8.09
C LYS A 5 22.71 -14.09 -9.45
N SER A 6 21.48 -14.60 -9.46
CA SER A 6 20.74 -14.88 -10.68
C SER A 6 19.60 -13.90 -10.85
N ALA A 7 19.54 -13.25 -12.01
CA ALA A 7 18.40 -12.44 -12.43
C ALA A 7 17.21 -13.35 -12.77
N ASN A 8 16.59 -13.94 -11.75
CA ASN A 8 15.39 -14.74 -11.92
C ASN A 8 14.23 -13.80 -12.29
N VAL A 9 13.98 -13.66 -13.59
CA VAL A 9 12.91 -12.83 -14.12
C VAL A 9 11.60 -13.23 -13.47
N SER A 10 10.92 -12.24 -12.89
CA SER A 10 9.63 -12.46 -12.28
C SER A 10 8.61 -12.96 -13.29
N LYS A 11 7.92 -14.06 -12.97
CA LYS A 11 6.70 -14.49 -13.68
C LYS A 11 5.43 -13.84 -13.11
N THR A 12 5.53 -13.24 -11.93
CA THR A 12 4.50 -12.39 -11.33
C THR A 12 4.84 -10.92 -11.63
N GLY A 13 3.90 -9.97 -11.49
CA GLY A 13 4.13 -8.55 -11.79
C GLY A 13 5.24 -7.84 -11.00
N LEU A 14 6.06 -8.55 -10.21
CA LEU A 14 7.19 -7.97 -9.46
C LEU A 14 8.35 -7.65 -10.40
N ILE A 15 9.07 -6.59 -10.11
CA ILE A 15 10.20 -6.14 -10.90
C ILE A 15 11.46 -6.86 -10.41
N THR A 16 12.31 -7.33 -11.33
CA THR A 16 13.63 -7.88 -10.99
C THR A 16 14.69 -6.88 -11.40
N ALA A 17 15.49 -6.41 -10.45
CA ALA A 17 16.48 -5.35 -10.65
C ALA A 17 17.86 -5.77 -10.11
N LEU A 18 18.91 -5.12 -10.60
CA LEU A 18 20.24 -5.22 -10.00
C LEU A 18 20.20 -4.53 -8.62
N ALA A 19 20.52 -5.27 -7.57
CA ALA A 19 20.55 -4.73 -6.22
C ALA A 19 21.88 -4.01 -5.94
N TRP A 20 23.00 -4.72 -6.14
CA TRP A 20 24.36 -4.18 -5.97
C TRP A 20 25.40 -5.08 -6.65
N VAL A 21 26.64 -4.60 -6.76
CA VAL A 21 27.80 -5.35 -7.24
C VAL A 21 28.94 -5.20 -6.23
N ILE A 22 29.49 -6.32 -5.77
CA ILE A 22 30.66 -6.37 -4.89
C ILE A 22 31.66 -7.33 -5.53
N ASP A 23 32.92 -6.94 -5.68
CA ASP A 23 33.97 -7.74 -6.33
C ASP A 23 33.57 -8.29 -7.71
N ASN A 24 32.96 -7.45 -8.55
CA ASN A 24 32.42 -7.83 -9.87
C ASN A 24 31.35 -8.95 -9.82
N LYS A 25 30.76 -9.22 -8.66
CA LYS A 25 29.68 -10.21 -8.49
C LYS A 25 28.35 -9.48 -8.28
N PRO A 26 27.43 -9.53 -9.26
CA PRO A 26 26.12 -8.90 -9.12
C PRO A 26 25.25 -9.67 -8.13
N THR A 27 24.47 -8.94 -7.36
CA THR A 27 23.35 -9.44 -6.56
C THR A 27 22.09 -8.75 -7.06
N TYR A 28 21.01 -9.51 -7.23
CA TYR A 28 19.73 -9.04 -7.73
C TYR A 28 18.70 -8.96 -6.62
N LEU A 29 17.69 -8.13 -6.83
CA LEU A 29 16.52 -8.03 -5.98
C LEU A 29 15.24 -8.18 -6.79
N VAL A 30 14.18 -8.55 -6.09
CA VAL A 30 12.81 -8.46 -6.55
C VAL A 30 12.08 -7.39 -5.76
N GLU A 31 11.54 -6.39 -6.44
CA GLU A 31 10.79 -5.28 -5.87
C GLU A 31 9.34 -5.23 -6.37
N GLY A 32 8.47 -4.71 -5.53
CA GLY A 32 7.18 -4.17 -5.90
C GLY A 32 6.94 -2.97 -4.99
N PHE A 33 6.11 -2.04 -5.44
CA PHE A 33 5.87 -0.80 -4.73
C PHE A 33 4.39 -0.46 -4.75
N VAL A 34 3.96 0.18 -3.66
CA VAL A 34 2.67 0.84 -3.57
C VAL A 34 2.94 2.32 -3.75
N ALA A 35 2.32 2.94 -4.76
CA ALA A 35 2.52 4.35 -5.04
C ALA A 35 1.73 5.22 -4.06
N THR A 36 2.17 6.48 -3.91
CA THR A 36 1.41 7.55 -3.26
C THR A 36 1.01 7.34 -1.80
N VAL A 37 1.53 6.34 -1.07
CA VAL A 37 1.13 6.06 0.32
C VAL A 37 1.18 7.30 1.23
N GLY A 38 2.34 7.94 1.38
CA GLY A 38 2.48 9.13 2.21
C GLY A 38 1.69 10.32 1.65
N THR A 39 1.84 10.58 0.34
CA THR A 39 1.15 11.67 -0.34
C THR A 39 -0.38 11.55 -0.27
N PHE A 40 -0.93 10.34 -0.24
CA PHE A 40 -2.36 10.10 -0.11
C PHE A 40 -2.85 10.51 1.27
N ILE A 41 -2.13 10.15 2.34
CA ILE A 41 -2.46 10.56 3.71
C ILE A 41 -2.46 12.09 3.80
N ASP A 42 -1.40 12.74 3.32
CA ASP A 42 -1.26 14.20 3.34
C ASP A 42 -2.38 14.89 2.56
N TRP A 43 -2.56 14.48 1.30
CA TRP A 43 -3.55 15.06 0.39
C TRP A 43 -4.97 14.87 0.92
N PHE A 44 -5.30 13.68 1.40
CA PHE A 44 -6.64 13.38 1.88
C PHE A 44 -6.95 14.14 3.18
N ASN A 45 -6.01 14.21 4.13
CA ASN A 45 -6.18 15.00 5.35
C ASN A 45 -6.40 16.48 5.02
N GLN A 46 -5.67 17.04 4.05
CA GLN A 46 -5.79 18.43 3.62
C GLN A 46 -7.16 18.72 2.97
N ILE A 47 -7.62 17.88 2.04
CA ILE A 47 -8.89 18.13 1.33
C ILE A 47 -10.09 17.99 2.26
N PHE A 48 -10.09 17.02 3.17
CA PHE A 48 -11.22 16.75 4.06
C PHE A 48 -11.11 17.41 5.43
N GLN A 49 -10.00 18.13 5.69
CA GLN A 49 -9.73 18.81 6.95
C GLN A 49 -10.02 17.91 8.15
N LEU A 50 -9.44 16.70 8.12
CA LEU A 50 -9.69 15.71 9.17
C LEU A 50 -9.03 16.15 10.47
N THR A 51 -7.77 16.62 10.38
CA THR A 51 -6.93 17.03 11.51
C THR A 51 -5.91 18.10 11.10
N GLU A 52 -5.37 18.83 12.08
CA GLU A 52 -4.35 19.88 11.84
C GLU A 52 -2.98 19.29 11.47
N ASN A 53 -2.67 18.09 11.94
CA ASN A 53 -1.40 17.41 11.71
C ASN A 53 -1.59 15.88 11.64
N LEU A 54 -0.59 15.18 11.09
CA LEU A 54 -0.65 13.73 10.89
C LEU A 54 -0.66 12.91 12.19
N GLU A 55 -0.09 13.43 13.27
CA GLU A 55 -0.08 12.74 14.56
C GLU A 55 -1.51 12.63 15.11
N SER A 56 -2.25 13.73 15.08
CA SER A 56 -3.68 13.76 15.42
C SER A 56 -4.53 12.89 14.49
N LEU A 57 -4.14 12.68 13.22
CA LEU A 57 -4.87 11.79 12.31
C LEU A 57 -4.83 10.34 12.80
N ASN A 58 -3.68 9.88 13.29
CA ASN A 58 -3.55 8.54 13.86
C ASN A 58 -4.37 8.41 15.16
N GLU A 59 -4.36 9.43 16.02
CA GLU A 59 -5.22 9.44 17.21
C GLU A 59 -6.70 9.36 16.84
N LEU A 60 -7.14 10.14 15.84
CA LEU A 60 -8.51 10.14 15.33
C LEU A 60 -8.93 8.77 14.78
N ALA A 61 -8.05 8.10 14.05
CA ALA A 61 -8.30 6.75 13.53
C ALA A 61 -8.45 5.69 14.65
N ASN A 62 -7.74 5.87 15.77
CA ASN A 62 -7.78 4.95 16.91
C ASN A 62 -9.00 5.14 17.83
N GLN A 63 -9.85 6.14 17.60
CA GLN A 63 -11.08 6.35 18.36
C GLN A 63 -12.19 5.35 18.01
N VAL A 64 -12.06 4.63 16.91
CA VAL A 64 -13.01 3.59 16.46
C VAL A 64 -12.28 2.26 16.26
N GLN A 65 -12.99 1.16 16.48
CA GLN A 65 -12.44 -0.19 16.33
C GLN A 65 -12.43 -0.69 14.88
N ASP A 66 -13.34 -0.16 14.05
CA ASP A 66 -13.47 -0.51 12.63
C ASP A 66 -13.96 0.70 11.81
N THR A 67 -14.18 0.49 10.51
CA THR A 67 -14.58 1.54 9.56
C THR A 67 -16.09 1.55 9.25
N GLU A 68 -16.90 0.72 9.92
CA GLU A 68 -18.33 0.54 9.62
C GLU A 68 -18.59 0.22 8.14
N LYS A 69 -17.77 -0.68 7.57
CA LYS A 69 -17.74 -1.09 6.14
C LYS A 69 -17.26 -0.01 5.17
N LEU A 70 -16.80 1.14 5.65
CA LEU A 70 -16.20 2.15 4.80
C LEU A 70 -14.89 1.62 4.22
N LEU A 71 -14.77 1.69 2.90
CA LEU A 71 -13.57 1.31 2.16
C LEU A 71 -13.03 2.53 1.44
N ILE A 72 -11.73 2.75 1.59
CA ILE A 72 -11.00 3.76 0.81
C ILE A 72 -9.99 3.03 -0.06
N LEU A 73 -10.04 3.28 -1.36
CA LEU A 73 -9.04 2.83 -2.33
C LEU A 73 -8.05 3.98 -2.58
N PRO A 74 -6.80 3.90 -2.10
CA PRO A 74 -5.86 5.04 -2.09
C PRO A 74 -5.06 5.21 -3.38
N THR A 75 -5.72 5.16 -4.54
CA THR A 75 -5.06 5.08 -5.86
C THR A 75 -5.08 6.41 -6.62
N LEU A 76 -4.25 7.39 -6.21
CA LEU A 76 -4.23 8.73 -6.86
C LEU A 76 -3.72 8.70 -8.30
N VAL A 77 -2.91 7.70 -8.65
CA VAL A 77 -2.21 7.60 -9.93
C VAL A 77 -2.44 6.22 -10.58
N GLY A 78 -3.60 5.61 -10.33
CA GLY A 78 -3.84 4.22 -10.69
C GLY A 78 -3.33 3.22 -9.67
N ILE A 79 -3.67 1.95 -9.89
CA ILE A 79 -3.03 0.85 -9.18
C ILE A 79 -1.75 0.48 -9.93
N GLN A 80 -0.62 0.56 -9.24
CA GLN A 80 0.66 0.11 -9.76
C GLN A 80 0.77 -1.40 -9.57
N TYR A 81 1.39 -1.87 -8.50
CA TYR A 81 1.48 -3.28 -8.24
C TYR A 81 0.15 -3.88 -7.71
N PRO A 82 -0.25 -5.11 -8.08
CA PRO A 82 0.25 -5.99 -9.16
C PRO A 82 -0.44 -5.75 -10.52
N TYR A 83 -1.41 -4.83 -10.59
CA TYR A 83 -2.38 -4.77 -11.69
C TYR A 83 -2.00 -3.82 -12.84
N PHE A 84 -1.11 -2.86 -12.60
CA PHE A 84 -0.64 -1.83 -13.53
C PHE A 84 -1.78 -1.17 -14.32
N ASN A 85 -2.81 -0.73 -13.58
CA ASN A 85 -4.02 -0.15 -14.13
C ASN A 85 -4.12 1.34 -13.76
N SER A 86 -3.74 2.20 -14.71
CA SER A 86 -3.81 3.66 -14.57
C SER A 86 -5.23 4.22 -14.60
N SER A 87 -6.23 3.44 -15.01
CA SER A 87 -7.63 3.89 -15.11
C SER A 87 -8.37 3.82 -13.79
N VAL A 88 -7.79 3.22 -12.75
CA VAL A 88 -8.39 3.13 -11.42
C VAL A 88 -8.13 4.41 -10.64
N ASN A 89 -9.20 5.07 -10.21
CA ASN A 89 -9.11 6.30 -9.43
C ASN A 89 -9.35 6.02 -7.96
N ALA A 90 -8.80 6.88 -7.11
CA ALA A 90 -9.11 6.85 -5.69
C ALA A 90 -10.63 6.91 -5.46
N SER A 91 -11.14 6.10 -4.55
CA SER A 91 -12.58 6.01 -4.30
C SER A 91 -12.90 5.73 -2.85
N ILE A 92 -14.09 6.16 -2.43
CA ILE A 92 -14.67 5.88 -1.11
C ILE A 92 -15.97 5.13 -1.35
N GLN A 93 -16.15 4.00 -0.67
CA GLN A 93 -17.33 3.15 -0.81
C GLN A 93 -17.85 2.71 0.56
N GLY A 94 -19.15 2.41 0.65
CA GLY A 94 -19.75 1.90 1.89
C GLY A 94 -20.13 2.97 2.92
N MET A 95 -20.28 4.23 2.51
CA MET A 95 -20.75 5.29 3.42
C MET A 95 -22.18 5.00 3.92
N SER A 96 -22.40 5.31 5.20
CA SER A 96 -23.71 5.29 5.85
C SER A 96 -23.91 6.59 6.63
N PRO A 97 -25.14 6.89 7.12
CA PRO A 97 -25.36 8.05 7.99
C PRO A 97 -24.53 8.03 9.29
N ALA A 98 -23.99 6.87 9.70
CA ALA A 98 -23.10 6.73 10.86
C ALA A 98 -21.63 7.02 10.52
N THR A 99 -21.27 7.12 9.23
CA THR A 99 -19.90 7.42 8.81
C THR A 99 -19.50 8.80 9.32
N GLY A 100 -18.32 8.87 9.94
CA GLY A 100 -17.79 10.07 10.57
C GLY A 100 -16.29 10.21 10.31
N LYS A 101 -15.70 11.31 10.77
CA LYS A 101 -14.26 11.60 10.55
C LYS A 101 -13.35 10.50 11.10
N THR A 102 -13.71 9.88 12.22
CA THR A 102 -12.99 8.75 12.84
C THR A 102 -12.95 7.53 11.92
N HIS A 103 -14.11 7.12 11.38
CA HIS A 103 -14.22 6.03 10.40
C HIS A 103 -13.42 6.31 9.13
N ILE A 104 -13.44 7.55 8.64
CA ILE A 104 -12.67 7.98 7.47
C ILE A 104 -11.16 7.89 7.75
N ALA A 105 -10.70 8.45 8.87
CA ALA A 105 -9.29 8.41 9.26
C ALA A 105 -8.78 6.95 9.36
N ARG A 106 -9.58 6.07 9.99
CA ARG A 106 -9.29 4.64 10.06
C ARG A 106 -9.23 3.99 8.68
N ALA A 107 -10.19 4.28 7.80
CA ALA A 107 -10.27 3.70 6.46
C ALA A 107 -9.10 4.11 5.54
N ILE A 108 -8.49 5.29 5.75
CA ILE A 108 -7.26 5.69 5.04
C ILE A 108 -6.14 4.68 5.33
N PHE A 109 -5.90 4.41 6.62
CA PHE A 109 -4.84 3.48 7.03
C PHE A 109 -5.16 2.04 6.62
N GLU A 110 -6.41 1.59 6.75
CA GLU A 110 -6.81 0.26 6.33
C GLU A 110 -6.70 0.06 4.81
N GLY A 111 -7.04 1.08 4.01
CA GLY A 111 -6.87 1.05 2.55
C GLY A 111 -5.41 0.86 2.15
N ILE A 112 -4.50 1.61 2.76
CA ILE A 112 -3.05 1.49 2.55
C ILE A 112 -2.55 0.11 3.00
N ALA A 113 -2.98 -0.36 4.18
CA ALA A 113 -2.64 -1.68 4.69
C ALA A 113 -3.12 -2.79 3.75
N CYS A 114 -4.28 -2.63 3.12
CA CYS A 114 -4.78 -3.57 2.12
C CYS A 114 -3.87 -3.65 0.89
N GLU A 115 -3.42 -2.52 0.34
CA GLU A 115 -2.48 -2.52 -0.80
C GLU A 115 -1.15 -3.18 -0.43
N LEU A 116 -0.61 -2.88 0.75
CA LEU A 116 0.60 -3.52 1.27
C LEU A 116 0.41 -5.03 1.45
N ARG A 117 -0.75 -5.46 1.95
CA ARG A 117 -1.09 -6.88 2.11
C ARG A 117 -1.14 -7.60 0.77
N ILE A 118 -1.68 -6.97 -0.28
CA ILE A 118 -1.68 -7.53 -1.64
C ILE A 118 -0.24 -7.70 -2.13
N LEU A 119 0.59 -6.68 -2.01
CA LEU A 119 2.01 -6.74 -2.36
C LEU A 119 2.74 -7.89 -1.64
N LEU A 120 2.57 -7.99 -0.33
CA LEU A 120 3.18 -9.06 0.48
C LEU A 120 2.67 -10.45 0.11
N THR A 121 1.40 -10.57 -0.26
CA THR A 121 0.82 -11.84 -0.71
C THR A 121 1.47 -12.33 -2.00
N GLU A 122 1.73 -11.44 -2.94
CA GLU A 122 2.42 -11.82 -4.18
C GLU A 122 3.90 -12.16 -3.97
N TYR A 123 4.55 -11.49 -3.03
CA TYR A 123 5.89 -11.86 -2.59
C TYR A 123 5.95 -13.28 -2.00
N LYS A 124 4.97 -13.65 -1.15
CA LYS A 124 4.84 -15.01 -0.61
C LYS A 124 4.72 -16.05 -1.72
N LYS A 125 3.83 -15.80 -2.70
CA LYS A 125 3.63 -16.68 -3.85
C LYS A 125 4.92 -16.91 -4.64
N LYS A 126 5.73 -15.87 -4.84
CA LYS A 126 6.96 -15.96 -5.64
C LYS A 126 8.12 -16.63 -4.90
N LEU A 127 8.28 -16.35 -3.60
CA LEU A 127 9.50 -16.76 -2.89
C LEU A 127 9.33 -18.02 -2.04
N ALA A 128 8.13 -18.62 -1.97
CA ALA A 128 7.83 -19.76 -1.09
C ALA A 128 8.31 -19.53 0.36
N LEU A 129 8.34 -18.25 0.79
CA LEU A 129 8.79 -17.85 2.12
C LEU A 129 7.61 -17.90 3.09
N PRO A 130 7.77 -18.53 4.27
CA PRO A 130 6.77 -18.49 5.33
C PRO A 130 6.87 -17.12 6.02
N PHE A 131 5.92 -16.22 5.74
CA PHE A 131 5.69 -15.08 6.64
C PHE A 131 4.34 -15.25 7.33
N THR A 132 4.32 -15.25 8.65
CA THR A 132 3.13 -14.97 9.46
C THR A 132 2.98 -13.45 9.55
N LEU A 133 1.79 -12.94 9.24
CA LEU A 133 1.36 -11.56 9.55
C LEU A 133 0.63 -11.62 10.90
#